data_AF-A0A9C7UYZ6-F1
#
_entry.id   AF-A0A9C7UYZ6-F1
#
_cell.length_a   1.000
_cell.length_b   1.000
_cell.length_c   1.000
_cell.angle_alpha   90.00
_cell.angle_beta   90.00
_cell.angle_gamma   90.00
#
_symmetry.space_group_name_H-M   'P 1'
#
loop_
_entity.id
_entity.type
_entity.pdbx_description
1 polymer ?
#
loop_
_entity_poly.entity_id
_entity_poly.type
_entity_poly.pdbx_seq_one_letter_code
_entity_poly.pdbx_strand_id
1 'polypeptide(L)'
;TSGPGALNLITAIATAYMDSVPMVVITGQVNSDQIGRDVFQEADITGPAEPFVKHSYLLKRPEDTAEVFKRAFYIAGTGRRGPVLIDVPFDVQKAEIDFEYPDTVDIRSYRPSSTGNGNQIKRAAVQLASAKKPLILAGGGLFTGDAVNLMRKFAEHTDIPVVSTMMGLGAMPTNSPLFYGMLGMHGCKAANTAVNSCDTLLLLGARVGDRAIAAMEQRDDLTVIHVDIDPAEIGKNLDVDIPIVGDLTLVLGQLLEAVSAGEHSDWKQWL
;
A
#
# COMPACT_ATOMS: atom_id res chain seq x y z
N THR A 1 10.50 -24.74 -9.85
CA THR A 1 11.81 -25.44 -9.85
C THR A 1 12.79 -24.67 -8.97
N SER A 2 13.92 -25.28 -8.59
CA SER A 2 14.96 -24.69 -7.73
C SER A 2 16.01 -23.90 -8.51
N GLY A 3 17.02 -23.39 -7.80
CA GLY A 3 18.22 -22.82 -8.38
C GLY A 3 17.94 -21.66 -9.34
N PRO A 4 18.36 -21.73 -10.62
CA PRO A 4 18.22 -20.62 -11.56
C PRO A 4 16.76 -20.24 -11.83
N GLY A 5 15.82 -21.19 -11.75
CA GLY A 5 14.40 -20.89 -11.94
C GLY A 5 13.85 -20.00 -10.84
N ALA A 6 14.29 -20.23 -9.59
CA ALA A 6 13.94 -19.40 -8.44
C ALA A 6 14.60 -18.03 -8.52
N LEU A 7 15.89 -17.96 -8.84
CA LEU A 7 16.65 -16.70 -8.93
C LEU A 7 16.14 -15.77 -10.04
N ASN A 8 15.61 -16.31 -11.14
CA ASN A 8 14.98 -15.51 -12.20
C ASN A 8 13.74 -14.74 -11.74
N LEU A 9 13.15 -15.07 -10.59
CA LEU A 9 11.97 -14.40 -10.05
C LEU A 9 12.30 -13.15 -9.23
N ILE A 10 13.57 -12.94 -8.84
CA ILE A 10 13.98 -11.85 -7.93
C ILE A 10 13.53 -10.49 -8.45
N THR A 11 13.69 -10.22 -9.75
CA THR A 11 13.27 -8.95 -10.35
C THR A 11 11.75 -8.73 -10.20
N ALA A 12 10.94 -9.76 -10.43
CA ALA A 12 9.49 -9.66 -10.29
C ALA A 12 9.06 -9.49 -8.83
N ILE A 13 9.73 -10.19 -7.90
CA ILE A 13 9.53 -10.07 -6.46
C ILE A 13 9.85 -8.63 -6.01
N ALA A 14 11.00 -8.09 -6.40
CA ALA A 14 11.41 -6.73 -6.09
C ALA A 14 10.40 -5.70 -6.61
N THR A 15 9.97 -5.81 -7.87
CA THR A 15 8.94 -4.91 -8.43
C THR A 15 7.65 -4.98 -7.61
N ALA A 16 7.16 -6.19 -7.30
CA ALA A 16 5.94 -6.35 -6.52
C ALA A 16 6.05 -5.77 -5.12
N TYR A 17 7.21 -5.90 -4.46
CA TYR A 17 7.45 -5.32 -3.14
C TYR A 17 7.45 -3.79 -3.16
N MET A 18 8.15 -3.21 -4.13
CA MET A 18 8.26 -1.76 -4.28
C MET A 18 6.91 -1.12 -4.60
N ASP A 19 6.05 -1.80 -5.36
CA ASP A 19 4.72 -1.30 -5.73
C ASP A 19 3.60 -1.80 -4.82
N SER A 20 3.92 -2.60 -3.79
CA SER A 20 2.95 -3.23 -2.88
C SER A 20 1.88 -4.06 -3.57
N VAL A 21 2.31 -4.84 -4.55
CA VAL A 21 1.46 -5.80 -5.26
C VAL A 21 1.40 -7.12 -4.46
N PRO A 22 0.20 -7.61 -4.09
CA PRO A 22 0.08 -8.89 -3.40
C PRO A 22 0.49 -10.03 -4.34
N MET A 23 1.44 -10.85 -3.91
CA MET A 23 1.97 -11.95 -4.72
C MET A 23 2.39 -13.10 -3.80
N VAL A 24 2.11 -14.34 -4.20
CA VAL A 24 2.65 -15.53 -3.54
C VAL A 24 3.53 -16.25 -4.55
N VAL A 25 4.81 -16.39 -4.22
CA VAL A 25 5.82 -17.00 -5.09
C VAL A 25 6.16 -18.37 -4.54
N ILE A 26 5.97 -19.41 -5.35
CA ILE A 26 6.23 -20.79 -4.95
C ILE A 26 7.44 -21.29 -5.74
N THR A 27 8.51 -21.64 -5.04
CA THR A 27 9.71 -22.22 -5.62
C THR A 27 9.86 -23.68 -5.20
N GLY A 28 10.47 -24.47 -6.08
CA GLY A 28 10.88 -25.82 -5.70
C GLY A 28 12.26 -25.74 -5.09
N GLN A 29 12.61 -26.69 -4.23
CA GLN A 29 13.95 -26.83 -3.66
C GLN A 29 14.43 -28.28 -3.81
N VAL A 30 15.73 -28.50 -3.65
CA VAL A 30 16.33 -29.84 -3.50
C VAL A 30 15.73 -30.57 -2.29
N ASN A 31 16.04 -31.86 -2.10
CA ASN A 31 15.55 -32.56 -0.92
C ASN A 31 16.08 -31.90 0.37
N SER A 32 15.29 -31.92 1.43
CA SER A 32 15.61 -31.26 2.70
C SER A 32 16.96 -31.68 3.29
N ASP A 33 17.38 -32.93 3.09
CA ASP A 33 18.67 -33.47 3.57
C ASP A 33 19.88 -32.99 2.76
N GLN A 34 19.64 -32.47 1.55
CA GLN A 34 20.64 -31.94 0.64
C GLN A 34 20.85 -30.43 0.77
N ILE A 35 19.95 -29.71 1.45
CA ILE A 35 20.10 -28.28 1.69
C ILE A 35 21.39 -28.00 2.47
N GLY A 36 22.17 -27.02 2.01
CA GLY A 36 23.48 -26.63 2.48
C GLY A 36 24.64 -27.48 1.95
N ARG A 37 24.47 -28.25 0.87
CA ARG A 37 25.49 -29.19 0.37
C ARG A 37 26.02 -28.90 -1.04
N ASP A 38 25.62 -27.79 -1.64
CA ASP A 38 25.99 -27.36 -2.99
C ASP A 38 25.66 -28.43 -4.06
N VAL A 39 24.49 -29.06 -3.93
CA VAL A 39 24.04 -30.07 -4.90
C VAL A 39 23.48 -29.43 -6.18
N PHE A 40 23.18 -30.24 -7.19
CA PHE A 40 22.69 -29.75 -8.48
C PHE A 40 21.45 -28.85 -8.34
N GLN A 41 21.56 -27.62 -8.86
CA GLN A 41 20.51 -26.59 -8.83
C GLN A 41 19.99 -26.25 -7.43
N GLU A 42 20.79 -26.50 -6.39
CA GLU A 42 20.56 -25.90 -5.09
C GLU A 42 20.87 -24.40 -5.16
N ALA A 43 19.98 -23.58 -4.59
CA ALA A 43 20.27 -22.19 -4.27
C ALA A 43 19.44 -21.79 -3.05
N ASP A 44 20.06 -21.06 -2.12
CA ASP A 44 19.31 -20.35 -1.10
C ASP A 44 18.59 -19.16 -1.77
N ILE A 45 17.34 -19.35 -2.17
CA ILE A 45 16.50 -18.29 -2.72
C ILE A 45 16.02 -17.33 -1.62
N THR A 46 15.92 -17.79 -0.37
CA THR A 46 15.40 -16.98 0.73
C THR A 46 16.34 -15.82 1.04
N GLY A 47 17.65 -16.06 1.07
CA GLY A 47 18.65 -15.01 1.31
C GLY A 47 18.56 -13.82 0.32
N PRO A 48 18.69 -14.04 -1.00
CA PRO A 48 18.57 -12.98 -2.00
C PRO A 48 17.19 -12.32 -2.10
N ALA A 49 16.11 -13.05 -1.76
CA ALA A 49 14.75 -12.51 -1.82
C ALA A 49 14.34 -11.73 -0.56
N GLU A 50 15.01 -11.95 0.58
CA GLU A 50 14.63 -11.38 1.89
C GLU A 50 14.40 -9.86 1.89
N PRO A 51 15.22 -9.02 1.22
CA PRO A 51 15.00 -7.57 1.18
C PRO A 51 13.73 -7.15 0.42
N PHE A 52 13.17 -8.06 -0.38
CA PHE A 52 12.13 -7.82 -1.35
C PHE A 52 10.87 -8.66 -1.09
N VAL A 53 10.76 -9.31 0.06
CA VAL A 53 9.54 -10.02 0.45
C VAL A 53 8.98 -9.45 1.74
N LYS A 54 7.65 -9.54 1.90
CA LYS A 54 7.03 -9.33 3.21
C LYS A 54 7.44 -10.43 4.19
N HIS A 55 7.59 -11.64 3.67
CA HIS A 55 8.01 -12.81 4.41
C HIS A 55 8.45 -13.92 3.45
N SER A 56 9.30 -14.82 3.94
CA SER A 56 9.73 -16.03 3.24
C SER A 56 9.51 -17.25 4.14
N TYR A 57 9.17 -18.39 3.54
CA TYR A 57 9.07 -19.68 4.19
C TYR A 57 9.98 -20.68 3.48
N LEU A 58 10.72 -21.48 4.24
CA LEU A 58 11.26 -22.76 3.79
C LEU A 58 10.42 -23.86 4.43
N LEU A 59 9.63 -24.58 3.64
CA LEU A 59 8.70 -25.58 4.14
C LEU A 59 9.45 -26.86 4.52
N LYS A 60 9.73 -27.05 5.81
CA LYS A 60 10.53 -28.18 6.31
C LYS A 60 9.72 -29.44 6.61
N ARG A 61 8.43 -29.27 6.94
CA ARG A 61 7.54 -30.36 7.33
C ARG A 61 6.36 -30.42 6.38
N PRO A 62 6.05 -31.60 5.81
CA PRO A 62 4.87 -31.77 4.97
C PRO A 62 3.57 -31.36 5.65
N GLU A 63 3.42 -31.65 6.94
CA GLU A 63 2.18 -31.36 7.68
C GLU A 63 1.88 -29.85 7.79
N ASP A 64 2.91 -28.99 7.69
CA ASP A 64 2.76 -27.54 7.81
C ASP A 64 2.25 -26.90 6.50
N THR A 65 2.13 -27.66 5.40
CA THR A 65 1.80 -27.14 4.06
C THR A 65 0.55 -26.28 4.05
N ALA A 66 -0.55 -26.79 4.60
CA ALA A 66 -1.84 -26.12 4.58
C ALA A 66 -1.81 -24.78 5.33
N GLU A 67 -1.19 -24.77 6.51
CA GLU A 67 -1.04 -23.59 7.35
C GLU A 67 -0.11 -22.55 6.73
N VAL A 68 1.05 -22.95 6.22
CA VAL A 68 2.02 -22.05 5.59
C VAL A 68 1.40 -21.36 4.38
N PHE A 69 0.69 -22.10 3.52
CA PHE A 69 0.01 -21.50 2.38
C PHE A 69 -1.08 -20.52 2.82
N LYS A 70 -1.94 -20.90 3.77
CA LYS A 70 -2.98 -19.99 4.31
C LYS A 70 -2.35 -18.70 4.86
N ARG A 71 -1.29 -18.82 5.67
CA ARG A 71 -0.55 -17.68 6.22
C ARG A 71 0.10 -16.84 5.13
N ALA A 72 0.69 -17.45 4.10
CA ALA A 72 1.34 -16.73 3.02
C ALA A 72 0.36 -15.85 2.24
N PHE A 73 -0.82 -16.37 1.88
CA PHE A 73 -1.87 -15.56 1.24
C PHE A 73 -2.40 -14.45 2.17
N TYR A 74 -2.57 -14.76 3.47
CA TYR A 74 -2.98 -13.75 4.46
C TYR A 74 -1.95 -12.62 4.57
N ILE A 75 -0.67 -12.94 4.74
CA ILE A 75 0.42 -11.95 4.81
C ILE A 75 0.49 -11.17 3.49
N ALA A 76 0.47 -11.83 2.32
CA ALA A 76 0.56 -11.13 1.04
C ALA A 76 -0.59 -10.12 0.81
N GLY A 77 -1.80 -10.49 1.24
CA GLY A 77 -3.03 -9.74 0.97
C GLY A 77 -3.45 -8.69 2.01
N THR A 78 -2.91 -8.72 3.23
CA THR A 78 -3.33 -7.84 4.34
C THR A 78 -2.27 -6.80 4.72
N GLY A 79 -2.70 -5.78 5.48
CA GLY A 79 -1.88 -4.59 5.77
C GLY A 79 -1.39 -3.92 4.49
N ARG A 80 -0.14 -3.46 4.48
CA ARG A 80 0.56 -3.12 3.24
C ARG A 80 0.81 -4.38 2.43
N ARG A 81 0.16 -4.53 1.28
CA ARG A 81 0.30 -5.69 0.39
C ARG A 81 1.73 -5.84 -0.16
N GLY A 82 2.09 -7.06 -0.53
CA GLY A 82 3.41 -7.36 -1.07
C GLY A 82 3.65 -8.86 -1.26
N PRO A 83 4.82 -9.23 -1.80
CA PRO A 83 5.15 -10.61 -2.12
C PRO A 83 5.49 -11.44 -0.87
N VAL A 84 5.08 -12.71 -0.87
CA VAL A 84 5.52 -13.74 0.08
C VAL A 84 6.08 -14.92 -0.70
N LEU A 85 7.26 -15.40 -0.30
CA LEU A 85 7.92 -16.54 -0.95
C LEU A 85 7.74 -17.82 -0.11
N ILE A 86 7.42 -18.92 -0.77
CA ILE A 86 7.34 -20.26 -0.19
C ILE A 86 8.29 -21.17 -0.98
N ASP A 87 9.38 -21.58 -0.35
CA ASP A 87 10.34 -22.53 -0.91
C ASP A 87 10.02 -23.94 -0.42
N VAL A 88 9.79 -24.86 -1.37
CA VAL A 88 9.22 -26.18 -1.10
C VAL A 88 10.20 -27.29 -1.53
N PRO A 89 10.87 -27.98 -0.59
CA PRO A 89 11.72 -29.15 -0.87
C PRO A 89 10.98 -30.27 -1.61
N PHE A 90 11.70 -30.98 -2.47
CA PHE A 90 11.11 -32.03 -3.32
C PHE A 90 10.59 -33.24 -2.55
N ASP A 91 11.27 -33.64 -1.47
CA ASP A 91 10.81 -34.67 -0.53
C ASP A 91 9.51 -34.24 0.17
N VAL A 92 9.40 -32.97 0.54
CA VAL A 92 8.18 -32.41 1.14
C VAL A 92 7.01 -32.42 0.17
N GLN A 93 7.24 -32.10 -1.11
CA GLN A 93 6.21 -32.16 -2.16
C GLN A 93 5.66 -33.58 -2.38
N LYS A 94 6.47 -34.61 -2.12
CA LYS A 94 6.12 -36.02 -2.38
C LYS A 94 5.48 -36.72 -1.19
N ALA A 95 5.59 -36.15 0.00
CA ALA A 95 5.08 -36.77 1.21
C ALA A 95 3.54 -36.81 1.19
N GLU A 96 2.98 -37.94 1.61
CA GLU A 96 1.55 -38.06 1.89
C GLU A 96 1.28 -37.52 3.30
N ILE A 97 0.24 -36.71 3.44
CA ILE A 97 -0.19 -36.11 4.69
C ILE A 97 -1.69 -36.24 4.84
N ASP A 98 -2.17 -36.30 6.08
CA ASP A 98 -3.57 -36.06 6.40
C ASP A 98 -3.85 -34.57 6.25
N PHE A 99 -4.42 -34.18 5.10
CA PHE A 99 -4.62 -32.78 4.75
C PHE A 99 -5.87 -32.19 5.41
N GLU A 100 -5.68 -31.11 6.17
CA GLU A 100 -6.74 -30.26 6.70
C GLU A 100 -6.39 -28.79 6.46
N TYR A 101 -7.29 -28.01 5.86
CA TYR A 101 -7.05 -26.60 5.57
C TYR A 101 -7.59 -25.71 6.68
N PRO A 102 -6.76 -24.84 7.31
CA PRO A 102 -7.23 -24.00 8.40
C PRO A 102 -8.29 -22.98 7.97
N ASP A 103 -9.34 -22.83 8.78
CA ASP A 103 -10.38 -21.82 8.56
C ASP A 103 -9.84 -20.40 8.78
N THR A 104 -9.03 -20.20 9.82
CA THR A 104 -8.53 -18.90 10.27
C THR A 104 -7.01 -18.82 10.24
N VAL A 105 -6.49 -17.59 10.28
CA VAL A 105 -5.06 -17.31 10.44
C VAL A 105 -4.90 -16.43 11.66
N ASP A 106 -4.10 -16.87 12.64
CA ASP A 106 -3.65 -16.04 13.76
C ASP A 106 -2.12 -16.03 13.79
N ILE A 107 -1.54 -14.85 13.58
CA ILE A 107 -0.10 -14.62 13.64
C ILE A 107 0.14 -13.63 14.77
N ARG A 108 0.70 -14.12 15.89
CA ARG A 108 0.91 -13.33 17.10
C ARG A 108 1.60 -11.98 16.85
N SER A 109 2.61 -11.96 16.00
CA SER A 109 3.42 -10.77 15.69
C SER A 109 2.86 -9.90 14.56
N TYR A 110 1.83 -10.37 13.83
CA TYR A 110 1.33 -9.69 12.64
C TYR A 110 -0.19 -9.52 12.72
N ARG A 111 -0.60 -8.31 13.13
CA ARG A 111 -2.00 -7.90 13.25
C ARG A 111 -2.18 -6.56 12.54
N PRO A 112 -2.48 -6.55 11.23
CA PRO A 112 -2.63 -5.31 10.49
C PRO A 112 -3.78 -4.49 11.08
N SER A 113 -3.51 -3.22 11.38
CA SER A 113 -4.51 -2.28 11.90
C SER A 113 -5.62 -2.06 10.88
N SER A 114 -6.87 -2.32 11.25
CA SER A 114 -8.01 -2.07 10.39
C SER A 114 -8.60 -0.67 10.62
N THR A 115 -8.82 -0.27 11.87
CA THR A 115 -9.53 0.97 12.20
C THR A 115 -8.58 2.14 12.45
N GLY A 116 -8.82 3.27 11.77
CA GLY A 116 -8.11 4.51 12.05
C GLY A 116 -8.39 5.06 13.45
N ASN A 117 -7.44 5.82 13.99
CA ASN A 117 -7.62 6.47 15.30
C ASN A 117 -8.72 7.55 15.21
N GLY A 118 -9.83 7.34 15.93
CA GLY A 118 -10.98 8.26 15.88
C GLY A 118 -10.69 9.71 16.28
N ASN A 119 -9.71 9.96 17.16
CA ASN A 119 -9.32 11.32 17.50
C ASN A 119 -8.55 11.99 16.35
N GLN A 120 -7.70 11.25 15.65
CA GLN A 120 -6.99 11.78 14.47
C GLN A 120 -7.96 12.03 13.31
N ILE A 121 -8.96 11.16 13.11
CA ILE A 121 -10.01 11.36 12.11
C ILE A 121 -10.83 12.62 12.43
N LYS A 122 -11.21 12.83 13.69
CA LYS A 122 -11.90 14.06 14.10
C LYS A 122 -11.05 15.31 13.86
N ARG A 123 -9.75 15.26 14.17
CA ARG A 123 -8.82 16.36 13.88
C ARG A 123 -8.72 16.64 12.39
N ALA A 124 -8.60 15.60 11.56
CA ALA A 124 -8.59 15.72 10.11
C ALA A 124 -9.89 16.33 9.58
N ALA A 125 -11.05 15.90 10.08
CA ALA A 125 -12.34 16.44 9.69
C ALA A 125 -12.47 17.94 10.01
N VAL A 126 -12.04 18.36 11.22
CA VAL A 126 -12.02 19.78 11.61
C VAL A 126 -11.08 20.58 10.71
N GLN A 127 -9.88 20.07 10.44
CA GLN A 127 -8.92 20.73 9.55
C GLN A 127 -9.50 20.92 8.15
N LEU A 128 -10.03 19.85 7.55
CA LEU A 128 -10.62 19.87 6.21
C LEU A 128 -11.81 20.83 6.11
N ALA A 129 -12.66 20.89 7.14
CA ALA A 129 -13.79 21.83 7.18
C ALA A 129 -13.37 23.31 7.26
N SER A 130 -12.19 23.60 7.78
CA SER A 130 -11.65 24.96 7.90
C SER A 130 -10.71 25.37 6.75
N ALA A 131 -10.32 24.41 5.90
CA ALA A 131 -9.38 24.61 4.81
C ALA A 131 -9.99 25.48 3.70
N LYS A 132 -9.22 26.44 3.18
CA LYS A 132 -9.64 27.29 2.06
C LYS A 132 -9.21 26.71 0.72
N LYS A 133 -8.08 26.01 0.70
CA LYS A 133 -7.48 25.39 -0.48
C LYS A 133 -7.13 23.92 -0.21
N PRO A 134 -8.10 23.08 0.19
CA PRO A 134 -7.84 21.66 0.40
C PRO A 134 -7.51 20.95 -0.91
N LEU A 135 -6.70 19.91 -0.83
CA LEU A 135 -6.34 19.08 -1.98
C LEU A 135 -6.24 17.60 -1.56
N ILE A 136 -6.79 16.71 -2.37
CA ILE A 136 -6.59 15.26 -2.21
C ILE A 136 -5.43 14.81 -3.09
N LEU A 137 -4.47 14.11 -2.51
CA LEU A 137 -3.42 13.40 -3.23
C LEU A 137 -3.69 11.89 -3.20
N ALA A 138 -4.15 11.36 -4.33
CA ALA A 138 -4.46 9.96 -4.53
C ALA A 138 -3.21 9.11 -4.79
N GLY A 139 -2.95 8.15 -3.89
CA GLY A 139 -1.88 7.15 -3.99
C GLY A 139 -2.35 5.79 -4.48
N GLY A 140 -1.40 4.87 -4.68
CA GLY A 140 -1.68 3.49 -5.06
C GLY A 140 -2.42 2.67 -3.99
N GLY A 141 -2.33 3.06 -2.72
CA GLY A 141 -3.03 2.41 -1.62
C GLY A 141 -4.55 2.46 -1.73
N LEU A 142 -5.11 3.36 -2.55
CA LEU A 142 -6.54 3.45 -2.82
C LEU A 142 -7.08 2.23 -3.57
N PHE A 143 -6.26 1.47 -4.31
CA PHE A 143 -6.69 0.27 -5.03
C PHE A 143 -6.81 -0.97 -4.11
N THR A 144 -7.45 -0.74 -2.96
CA THR A 144 -7.75 -1.74 -1.93
C THR A 144 -9.21 -1.59 -1.51
N GLY A 145 -9.95 -2.71 -1.45
CA GLY A 145 -11.36 -2.70 -1.05
C GLY A 145 -12.24 -1.77 -1.90
N ASP A 146 -13.04 -0.94 -1.22
CA ASP A 146 -13.95 0.06 -1.84
C ASP A 146 -13.39 1.50 -1.73
N ALA A 147 -12.12 1.66 -1.35
CA ALA A 147 -11.53 2.97 -1.05
C ALA A 147 -11.56 3.95 -2.24
N VAL A 148 -11.43 3.48 -3.48
CA VAL A 148 -11.58 4.33 -4.68
C VAL A 148 -12.96 4.99 -4.74
N ASN A 149 -14.03 4.21 -4.54
CA ASN A 149 -15.39 4.72 -4.65
C ASN A 149 -15.71 5.66 -3.48
N LEU A 150 -15.23 5.35 -2.27
CA LEU A 150 -15.38 6.23 -1.11
C LEU A 150 -14.60 7.53 -1.27
N MET A 151 -13.38 7.49 -1.83
CA MET A 151 -12.60 8.70 -2.13
C MET A 151 -13.35 9.59 -3.14
N ARG A 152 -13.91 9.01 -4.20
CA ARG A 152 -14.72 9.75 -5.19
C ARG A 152 -15.93 10.42 -4.55
N LYS A 153 -16.71 9.67 -3.77
CA LYS A 153 -17.85 10.21 -3.01
C LYS A 153 -17.41 11.30 -2.05
N PHE A 154 -16.28 11.13 -1.38
CA PHE A 154 -15.72 12.12 -0.46
C PHE A 154 -15.32 13.39 -1.21
N ALA A 155 -14.60 13.28 -2.32
CA ALA A 155 -14.21 14.42 -3.16
C ALA A 155 -15.43 15.15 -3.71
N GLU A 156 -16.46 14.44 -4.17
CA GLU A 156 -17.72 15.01 -4.68
C GLU A 156 -18.54 15.70 -3.57
N HIS A 157 -18.63 15.08 -2.39
CA HIS A 157 -19.36 15.62 -1.24
C HIS A 157 -18.70 16.86 -0.65
N THR A 158 -17.37 16.89 -0.64
CA THR A 158 -16.59 18.00 -0.09
C THR A 158 -16.19 19.03 -1.13
N ASP A 159 -16.40 18.74 -2.41
CA ASP A 159 -15.96 19.56 -3.55
C ASP A 159 -14.43 19.81 -3.61
N ILE A 160 -13.65 18.89 -3.04
CA ILE A 160 -12.19 19.00 -2.96
C ILE A 160 -11.53 18.49 -4.25
N PRO A 161 -10.62 19.26 -4.88
CA PRO A 161 -9.89 18.81 -6.05
C PRO A 161 -8.95 17.64 -5.74
N VAL A 162 -8.73 16.80 -6.75
CA VAL A 162 -7.93 15.57 -6.68
C VAL A 162 -6.78 15.65 -7.67
N VAL A 163 -5.58 15.37 -7.17
CA VAL A 163 -4.39 15.04 -7.96
C VAL A 163 -3.97 13.61 -7.64
N SER A 164 -3.20 12.98 -8.53
CA SER A 164 -2.74 11.60 -8.30
C SER A 164 -1.24 11.46 -8.44
N THR A 165 -0.68 10.53 -7.65
CA THR A 165 0.60 9.91 -7.99
C THR A 165 0.46 9.08 -9.27
N MET A 166 1.58 8.63 -9.85
CA MET A 166 1.54 7.66 -10.96
C MET A 166 0.77 6.40 -10.58
N MET A 167 0.98 5.88 -9.36
CA MET A 167 0.28 4.70 -8.87
C MET A 167 -1.18 4.94 -8.51
N GLY A 168 -1.58 6.19 -8.32
CA GLY A 168 -2.98 6.59 -8.08
C GLY A 168 -3.77 6.88 -9.36
N LEU A 169 -3.15 6.80 -10.54
CA LEU A 169 -3.85 7.04 -11.80
C LEU A 169 -5.03 6.06 -11.96
N GLY A 170 -6.20 6.61 -12.28
CA GLY A 170 -7.46 5.86 -12.35
C GLY A 170 -8.29 5.90 -11.06
N ALA A 171 -7.74 6.39 -9.94
CA ALA A 171 -8.52 6.62 -8.72
C ALA A 171 -9.62 7.65 -8.95
N MET A 172 -9.38 8.68 -9.77
CA MET A 172 -10.39 9.61 -10.26
C MET A 172 -10.55 9.48 -11.79
N PRO A 173 -11.78 9.53 -12.36
CA PRO A 173 -11.97 9.58 -13.81
C PRO A 173 -11.30 10.82 -14.42
N THR A 174 -10.62 10.65 -15.56
CA THR A 174 -9.88 11.73 -16.21
C THR A 174 -10.76 12.86 -16.75
N ASN A 175 -12.05 12.60 -16.95
CA ASN A 175 -13.05 13.59 -17.36
C ASN A 175 -13.79 14.22 -16.17
N SER A 176 -13.43 13.88 -14.93
CA SER A 176 -14.02 14.52 -13.77
C SER A 176 -13.59 15.98 -13.67
N PRO A 177 -14.51 16.91 -13.33
CA PRO A 177 -14.15 18.31 -13.09
C PRO A 177 -13.28 18.49 -11.83
N LEU A 178 -13.19 17.49 -10.95
CA LEU A 178 -12.36 17.54 -9.76
C LEU A 178 -10.96 16.98 -9.99
N PHE A 179 -10.64 16.42 -11.17
CA PHE A 179 -9.33 15.82 -11.42
C PHE A 179 -8.37 16.78 -12.13
N TYR A 180 -7.27 17.11 -11.47
CA TYR A 180 -6.28 18.07 -11.96
C TYR A 180 -5.01 17.40 -12.52
N GLY A 181 -5.01 16.07 -12.60
CA GLY A 181 -3.96 15.29 -13.25
C GLY A 181 -2.91 14.71 -12.31
N MET A 182 -1.85 14.19 -12.90
CA MET A 182 -0.75 13.55 -12.18
C MET A 182 0.28 14.57 -11.72
N LEU A 183 0.72 14.52 -10.47
CA LEU A 183 1.84 15.33 -9.98
C LEU A 183 3.21 14.68 -10.27
N GLY A 184 4.28 15.46 -10.14
CA GLY A 184 5.67 15.00 -10.16
C GLY A 184 6.47 15.54 -11.34
N MET A 185 7.69 15.01 -11.52
CA MET A 185 8.66 15.45 -12.54
C MET A 185 8.10 15.41 -13.98
N HIS A 186 7.28 14.42 -14.29
CA HIS A 186 6.57 14.28 -15.58
C HIS A 186 5.06 14.46 -15.40
N GLY A 187 4.66 15.10 -14.30
CA GLY A 187 3.28 15.48 -14.03
C GLY A 187 2.83 16.68 -14.84
N CYS A 188 1.55 17.00 -14.75
CA CYS A 188 1.02 18.21 -15.36
C CYS A 188 1.27 19.43 -14.48
N LYS A 189 1.40 20.60 -15.12
CA LYS A 189 1.62 21.88 -14.44
C LYS A 189 0.50 22.22 -13.46
N ALA A 190 -0.75 21.86 -13.78
CA ALA A 190 -1.91 22.09 -12.92
C ALA A 190 -1.76 21.34 -11.59
N ALA A 191 -1.46 20.03 -11.61
CA ALA A 191 -1.27 19.24 -10.40
C ALA A 191 -0.10 19.75 -9.54
N ASN A 192 1.04 20.08 -10.15
CA ASN A 192 2.19 20.61 -9.41
C ASN A 192 1.89 21.99 -8.80
N THR A 193 1.16 22.85 -9.52
CA THR A 193 0.71 24.15 -8.98
C THR A 193 -0.26 23.97 -7.82
N ALA A 194 -1.20 23.02 -7.95
CA ALA A 194 -2.22 22.73 -6.94
C ALA A 194 -1.58 22.30 -5.62
N VAL A 195 -0.66 21.33 -5.67
CA VAL A 195 0.04 20.82 -4.49
C VAL A 195 0.84 21.93 -3.81
N ASN A 196 1.55 22.76 -4.57
CA ASN A 196 2.32 23.87 -4.02
C ASN A 196 1.47 25.10 -3.64
N SER A 197 0.16 25.06 -3.80
CA SER A 197 -0.70 26.22 -3.48
C SER A 197 -1.82 25.89 -2.50
N CYS A 198 -1.98 24.61 -2.17
CA CYS A 198 -2.92 24.13 -1.16
C CYS A 198 -2.49 24.56 0.26
N ASP A 199 -3.47 24.71 1.15
CA ASP A 199 -3.26 24.98 2.58
C ASP A 199 -3.48 23.72 3.43
N THR A 200 -4.19 22.73 2.91
CA THR A 200 -4.39 21.42 3.52
C THR A 200 -4.28 20.34 2.47
N LEU A 201 -3.41 19.37 2.71
CA LEU A 201 -3.16 18.26 1.81
C LEU A 201 -3.57 16.94 2.47
N LEU A 202 -4.56 16.25 1.87
CA LEU A 202 -5.00 14.92 2.27
C LEU A 202 -4.31 13.86 1.41
N LEU A 203 -3.24 13.28 1.93
CA LEU A 203 -2.53 12.14 1.35
C LEU A 203 -3.24 10.84 1.65
N LEU A 204 -3.65 10.12 0.60
CA LEU A 204 -4.35 8.85 0.71
C LEU A 204 -3.54 7.72 0.10
N GLY A 205 -2.88 6.90 0.93
CA GLY A 205 -2.14 5.70 0.51
C GLY A 205 -1.02 5.97 -0.48
N ALA A 206 -0.34 7.10 -0.31
CA ALA A 206 0.73 7.56 -1.18
C ALA A 206 2.05 7.55 -0.42
N ARG A 207 3.00 6.72 -0.86
CA ARG A 207 4.40 6.93 -0.50
C ARG A 207 4.85 8.14 -1.26
N VAL A 208 5.14 9.21 -0.55
CA VAL A 208 5.73 10.40 -1.14
C VAL A 208 7.16 10.00 -1.51
N GLY A 209 7.34 9.44 -2.70
CA GLY A 209 8.64 9.09 -3.25
C GLY A 209 9.35 10.33 -3.76
N ASP A 210 10.67 10.26 -3.92
CA ASP A 210 11.53 11.33 -4.46
C ASP A 210 10.95 12.04 -5.70
N ARG A 211 10.37 11.29 -6.64
CA ARG A 211 9.78 11.82 -7.88
C ARG A 211 8.48 12.62 -7.68
N ALA A 212 7.75 12.37 -6.60
CA ALA A 212 6.56 13.12 -6.21
C ALA A 212 6.92 14.25 -5.25
N ILE A 213 7.85 14.02 -4.31
CA ILE A 213 8.36 15.01 -3.35
C ILE A 213 9.06 16.16 -4.06
N ALA A 214 9.83 15.91 -5.11
CA ALA A 214 10.53 16.97 -5.83
C ALA A 214 9.58 18.06 -6.38
N ALA A 215 8.28 17.78 -6.45
CA ALA A 215 7.26 18.72 -6.87
C ALA A 215 6.50 19.38 -5.70
N MET A 216 6.84 19.09 -4.43
CA MET A 216 6.15 19.60 -3.25
C MET A 216 7.13 20.27 -2.29
N GLU A 217 6.92 21.55 -2.06
CA GLU A 217 7.67 22.32 -1.07
C GLU A 217 7.01 22.16 0.32
N GLN A 218 7.80 21.80 1.33
CA GLN A 218 7.35 21.91 2.71
C GLN A 218 7.29 23.38 3.11
N ARG A 219 6.18 23.77 3.73
CA ARG A 219 5.92 25.15 4.14
C ARG A 219 5.17 25.17 5.45
N ASP A 220 5.41 26.20 6.24
CA ASP A 220 4.78 26.39 7.55
C ASP A 220 3.26 26.63 7.46
N ASP A 221 2.75 27.01 6.30
CA ASP A 221 1.33 27.28 6.05
C ASP A 221 0.57 26.08 5.49
N LEU A 222 1.24 24.95 5.26
CA LEU A 222 0.65 23.72 4.75
C LEU A 222 0.37 22.75 5.91
N THR A 223 -0.88 22.31 6.04
CA THR A 223 -1.22 21.19 6.93
C THR A 223 -1.31 19.88 6.15
N VAL A 224 -0.54 18.87 6.57
CA VAL A 224 -0.51 17.55 5.94
C VAL A 224 -1.26 16.53 6.77
N ILE A 225 -2.31 15.95 6.17
CA ILE A 225 -3.05 14.80 6.70
C ILE A 225 -2.60 13.58 5.90
N HIS A 226 -1.95 12.61 6.54
CA HIS A 226 -1.46 11.41 5.86
C HIS A 226 -2.16 10.17 6.38
N VAL A 227 -2.91 9.52 5.50
CA VAL A 227 -3.58 8.24 5.75
C VAL A 227 -2.82 7.12 5.04
N ASP A 228 -2.24 6.21 5.81
CA ASP A 228 -1.60 5.00 5.27
C ASP A 228 -1.86 3.80 6.19
N ILE A 229 -1.84 2.60 5.61
CA ILE A 229 -1.97 1.34 6.36
C ILE A 229 -0.65 0.97 7.04
N ASP A 230 0.48 1.44 6.50
CA ASP A 230 1.83 1.19 6.99
C ASP A 230 2.31 2.37 7.86
N PRO A 231 2.43 2.20 9.19
CA PRO A 231 2.93 3.25 10.06
C PRO A 231 4.36 3.68 9.72
N ALA A 232 5.16 2.84 9.06
CA ALA A 232 6.54 3.16 8.69
C ALA A 232 6.64 4.14 7.51
N GLU A 233 5.56 4.38 6.76
CA GLU A 233 5.54 5.34 5.65
C GLU A 233 5.10 6.75 6.10
N ILE A 234 4.45 6.87 7.26
CA ILE A 234 4.02 8.16 7.81
C ILE A 234 5.23 8.89 8.43
N GLY A 235 5.47 10.14 8.01
CA GLY A 235 6.58 10.95 8.52
C GLY A 235 7.95 10.56 7.95
N LYS A 236 8.01 9.63 6.99
CA LYS A 236 9.27 9.08 6.47
C LYS A 236 10.02 10.07 5.59
N ASN A 237 9.32 10.71 4.65
CA ASN A 237 9.90 11.62 3.67
C ASN A 237 9.20 13.00 3.62
N LEU A 238 8.13 13.16 4.39
CA LEU A 238 7.33 14.38 4.47
C LEU A 238 6.83 14.48 5.91
N ASP A 239 7.00 15.64 6.54
CA ASP A 239 6.42 15.91 7.87
C ASP A 239 4.89 15.87 7.81
N VAL A 240 4.28 15.30 8.84
CA VAL A 240 2.84 15.05 8.90
C VAL A 240 2.28 15.65 10.18
N ASP A 241 1.30 16.55 10.06
CA ASP A 241 0.61 17.17 11.19
C ASP A 241 -0.46 16.26 11.79
N ILE A 242 -1.17 15.53 10.92
CA ILE A 242 -2.28 14.65 11.29
C ILE A 242 -2.04 13.25 10.69
N PRO A 243 -1.35 12.36 11.42
CA PRO A 243 -1.10 11.00 10.98
C PRO A 243 -2.31 10.09 11.29
N ILE A 244 -2.77 9.34 10.29
CA ILE A 244 -3.85 8.36 10.45
C ILE A 244 -3.36 7.00 9.93
N VAL A 245 -3.08 6.08 10.85
CA VAL A 245 -2.77 4.68 10.51
C VAL A 245 -4.06 3.88 10.42
N GLY A 246 -4.39 3.34 9.25
CA GLY A 246 -5.59 2.51 9.09
C GLY A 246 -5.95 2.17 7.65
N ASP A 247 -6.95 1.30 7.49
CA ASP A 247 -7.48 0.96 6.17
C ASP A 247 -8.21 2.14 5.55
N LEU A 248 -7.85 2.49 4.31
CA LEU A 248 -8.41 3.64 3.61
C LEU A 248 -9.93 3.54 3.43
N THR A 249 -10.48 2.34 3.23
CA THR A 249 -11.94 2.16 3.11
C THR A 249 -12.63 2.58 4.41
N LEU A 250 -12.09 2.15 5.55
CA LEU A 250 -12.65 2.48 6.85
C LEU A 250 -12.45 3.96 7.21
N VAL A 251 -11.24 4.48 7.00
CA VAL A 251 -10.93 5.90 7.29
C VAL A 251 -11.76 6.84 6.40
N LEU A 252 -11.87 6.56 5.10
CA LEU A 252 -12.68 7.38 4.19
C LEU A 252 -14.17 7.33 4.52
N GLY A 253 -14.69 6.16 4.92
CA GLY A 253 -16.06 6.06 5.42
C GLY A 253 -16.30 6.95 6.64
N GLN A 254 -15.37 6.93 7.60
CA GLN A 254 -15.45 7.76 8.80
C GLN A 254 -15.28 9.26 8.50
N LEU A 255 -14.40 9.63 7.56
CA LEU A 255 -14.25 11.02 7.11
C LEU A 255 -15.50 11.52 6.38
N LEU A 256 -16.13 10.68 5.54
CA LEU A 256 -17.36 11.03 4.83
C LEU A 256 -18.52 11.29 5.79
N GLU A 257 -18.60 10.55 6.90
CA GLU A 257 -19.58 10.80 7.97
C GLU A 257 -19.27 12.06 8.79
N ALA A 258 -17.99 12.37 8.99
CA ALA A 258 -17.55 13.44 9.90
C ALA A 258 -17.46 14.82 9.23
N VAL A 259 -17.24 14.89 7.91
CA VAL A 259 -17.06 16.14 7.18
C VAL A 259 -18.37 16.55 6.51
N SER A 260 -18.83 17.77 6.80
CA SER A 260 -20.01 18.34 6.13
C SER A 260 -19.74 18.61 4.65
N ALA A 261 -20.80 18.74 3.86
CA ALA A 261 -20.65 19.15 2.47
C ALA A 261 -19.89 20.48 2.39
N GLY A 262 -18.95 20.55 1.45
CA GLY A 262 -18.08 21.71 1.24
C GLY A 262 -18.40 22.38 -0.10
N GLU A 263 -18.00 23.65 -0.22
CA GLU A 263 -17.97 24.35 -1.50
C GLU A 263 -16.62 25.04 -1.65
N HIS A 264 -15.83 24.61 -2.63
CA HIS A 264 -14.49 25.14 -2.89
C HIS A 264 -14.41 25.77 -4.29
N SER A 265 -15.50 26.42 -4.72
CA SER A 265 -15.64 27.08 -6.03
C SER A 265 -14.51 28.05 -6.33
N ASP A 266 -14.15 28.94 -5.39
CA ASP A 266 -13.06 29.92 -5.56
C ASP A 266 -11.70 29.23 -5.76
N TRP A 267 -11.46 28.15 -5.02
CA TRP A 267 -10.23 27.37 -5.12
C TRP A 267 -10.13 26.66 -6.46
N LYS A 268 -11.19 25.97 -6.88
CA LYS A 268 -11.25 25.29 -8.18
C LYS A 268 -11.17 26.25 -9.36
N GLN A 269 -11.74 27.46 -9.26
CA GLN A 269 -11.66 28.47 -10.31
C GLN A 269 -10.25 29.05 -10.44
N TRP A 270 -9.51 29.10 -9.34
CA TRP A 270 -8.12 29.53 -9.33
C TRP A 270 -7.18 28.51 -10.01
N LEU A 271 -7.47 27.21 -9.84
CA LEU A 271 -6.71 26.08 -10.40
C LEU A 271 -6.92 25.90 -11.91
#